data_AF-A0A924B9S8-F1
#
_entry.id   AF-A0A924B9S8-F1
#
_cell.length_a   1.000
_cell.length_b   1.000
_cell.length_c   1.000
_cell.angle_alpha   90.00
_cell.angle_beta   90.00
_cell.angle_gamma   90.00
#
_symmetry.space_group_name_H-M   'P 1'
#
loop_
_entity.id
_entity.type
_entity.pdbx_description
1 polymer ?
#
loop_
_entity_poly.entity_id
_entity_poly.type
_entity_poly.pdbx_seq_one_letter_code
_entity_poly.pdbx_strand_id
1 'polypeptide(L)'
;MQAQAENDANVTLSELGGRVRAWRARRGMTRKQLAEDSGLSERFLADVEGGKGNVSINSLEAAARALNITILELLQDAPRSALMRNQALLGRLDDNQLDQAYTLLAGTFGLDDAQGREQRIALLGLRGAGKSTLGAQLATHRGVPFVELAREIEREAGTSMNEILLLHGQAGYRRYERRALFRIAEDHADGVVMTTGGSIVSERETFDLLQSRFYCVWLKASPEEHMSRVVAQGDMRP
;
A
#
# COMPACT_ATOMS: atom_id res chain seq x y z
N MET A 1 -0.71 19.17 -12.60
CA MET A 1 -1.72 19.08 -11.52
C MET A 1 -3.14 18.90 -12.07
N GLN A 2 -3.64 19.77 -12.97
CA GLN A 2 -4.97 19.61 -13.61
C GLN A 2 -5.12 18.33 -14.45
N ALA A 3 -4.14 18.00 -15.31
CA ALA A 3 -4.21 16.80 -16.15
C ALA A 3 -4.22 15.48 -15.35
N GLN A 4 -3.63 15.47 -14.15
CA GLN A 4 -3.59 14.30 -13.29
C GLN A 4 -4.91 14.12 -12.52
N ALA A 5 -5.49 15.23 -12.03
CA ALA A 5 -6.82 15.22 -11.41
C ALA A 5 -7.93 14.82 -12.40
N GLU A 6 -7.84 15.25 -13.67
CA GLU A 6 -8.77 14.82 -14.73
C GLU A 6 -8.62 13.32 -15.06
N ASN A 7 -7.39 12.81 -15.07
CA ASN A 7 -7.13 11.39 -15.29
C ASN A 7 -7.69 10.54 -14.12
N ASP A 8 -7.44 10.95 -12.88
CA ASP A 8 -7.93 10.26 -11.68
C ASP A 8 -9.47 10.28 -11.60
N ALA A 9 -10.11 11.38 -11.99
CA ALA A 9 -11.56 11.48 -12.06
C ALA A 9 -12.16 10.54 -13.12
N ASN A 10 -11.53 10.43 -14.29
CA ASN A 10 -11.97 9.52 -15.35
C ASN A 10 -11.81 8.05 -14.95
N VAL A 11 -10.73 7.69 -14.26
CA VAL A 11 -10.53 6.35 -13.69
C VAL A 11 -11.64 6.03 -12.68
N THR A 12 -11.92 6.96 -11.76
CA THR A 12 -12.95 6.79 -10.73
C THR A 12 -14.35 6.58 -11.33
N LEU A 13 -14.70 7.34 -12.37
CA LEU A 13 -15.99 7.20 -13.07
C LEU A 13 -16.09 5.89 -13.84
N SER A 14 -15.00 5.43 -14.44
CA SER A 14 -14.95 4.13 -15.14
C SER A 14 -15.18 2.96 -14.19
N GLU A 15 -14.54 2.98 -13.01
CA GLU A 15 -14.73 1.97 -11.97
C GLU A 15 -16.18 1.93 -11.46
N LEU A 16 -16.76 3.11 -11.18
CA LEU A 16 -18.15 3.24 -10.77
C LEU A 16 -19.11 2.68 -11.83
N GLY A 17 -18.88 3.00 -13.10
CA GLY A 17 -19.63 2.46 -14.23
C GLY A 17 -19.56 0.94 -14.31
N GLY A 18 -18.36 0.37 -14.12
CA GLY A 18 -18.15 -1.07 -14.03
C GLY A 18 -18.93 -1.72 -12.89
N ARG A 19 -19.03 -1.06 -11.73
CA ARG A 19 -19.79 -1.54 -10.56
C ARG A 19 -21.30 -1.57 -10.83
N VAL A 20 -21.86 -0.50 -11.40
CA VAL A 20 -23.28 -0.44 -11.80
C VAL A 20 -23.60 -1.61 -12.75
N ARG A 21 -22.76 -1.82 -13.78
CA ARG A 21 -22.92 -2.92 -14.74
C ARG A 21 -22.84 -4.30 -14.07
N ALA A 22 -21.91 -4.49 -13.14
CA ALA A 22 -21.71 -5.76 -12.45
C ALA A 22 -22.89 -6.11 -11.53
N TRP A 23 -23.39 -5.16 -10.75
CA TRP A 23 -24.58 -5.34 -9.90
C TRP A 23 -25.82 -5.66 -10.73
N ARG A 24 -25.99 -4.96 -11.84
CA ARG A 24 -27.10 -5.18 -12.78
C ARG A 24 -27.04 -6.60 -13.39
N ALA A 25 -25.86 -7.06 -13.81
CA ALA A 25 -25.65 -8.41 -14.34
C ALA A 25 -25.95 -9.51 -13.32
N ARG A 26 -25.53 -9.33 -12.05
CA ARG A 26 -25.83 -10.30 -10.95
C ARG A 26 -27.32 -10.51 -10.72
N ARG A 27 -28.13 -9.50 -11.07
CA ARG A 27 -29.59 -9.53 -10.91
C ARG A 27 -30.35 -9.88 -12.18
N GLY A 28 -29.63 -10.21 -13.26
CA GLY A 28 -30.26 -10.48 -14.56
C GLY A 28 -30.99 -9.26 -15.14
N MET A 29 -30.63 -8.05 -14.71
CA MET A 29 -31.28 -6.82 -15.17
C MET A 29 -30.62 -6.33 -16.48
N THR A 30 -31.45 -5.88 -17.42
CA THR A 30 -31.03 -5.08 -18.57
C THR A 30 -30.87 -3.63 -18.17
N ARG A 31 -30.11 -2.85 -18.95
CA ARG A 31 -29.96 -1.41 -18.70
C ARG A 31 -31.31 -0.67 -18.76
N LYS A 32 -32.17 -1.07 -19.70
CA LYS A 32 -33.55 -0.60 -19.81
C LYS A 32 -34.38 -0.86 -18.55
N GLN A 33 -34.29 -2.06 -17.97
CA GLN A 33 -34.99 -2.38 -16.71
C GLN A 33 -34.46 -1.54 -15.55
N LEU A 34 -33.14 -1.36 -15.44
CA LEU A 34 -32.59 -0.47 -14.41
C LEU A 34 -33.03 0.99 -14.61
N ALA A 35 -33.14 1.46 -15.84
CA ALA A 35 -33.64 2.80 -16.18
C ALA A 35 -35.07 2.99 -15.67
N GLU A 36 -35.95 2.03 -15.98
CA GLU A 36 -37.34 2.01 -15.57
C GLU A 36 -37.48 1.98 -14.04
N ASP A 37 -36.76 1.08 -13.36
CA ASP A 37 -36.84 0.90 -11.91
C ASP A 37 -36.21 2.04 -11.10
N SER A 38 -35.23 2.76 -11.67
CA SER A 38 -34.56 3.90 -11.02
C SER A 38 -35.15 5.26 -11.38
N GLY A 39 -36.01 5.34 -12.41
CA GLY A 39 -36.50 6.61 -12.97
C GLY A 39 -35.43 7.41 -13.73
N LEU A 40 -34.29 6.79 -14.05
CA LEU A 40 -33.21 7.40 -14.82
C LEU A 40 -33.37 7.08 -16.32
N SER A 41 -32.81 7.91 -17.20
CA SER A 41 -32.83 7.57 -18.62
C SER A 41 -31.84 6.44 -18.94
N GLU A 42 -32.21 5.56 -19.90
CA GLU A 42 -31.32 4.50 -20.36
C GLU A 42 -30.01 5.04 -20.96
N ARG A 43 -30.08 6.20 -21.62
CA ARG A 43 -28.91 6.92 -22.12
C ARG A 43 -27.97 7.36 -20.99
N PHE A 44 -28.53 7.94 -19.93
CA PHE A 44 -27.75 8.35 -18.76
C PHE A 44 -27.04 7.13 -18.13
N LEU A 45 -27.74 6.01 -17.96
CA LEU A 45 -27.11 4.78 -17.46
C LEU A 45 -26.04 4.23 -18.40
N ALA A 46 -26.17 4.44 -19.71
CA ALA A 46 -25.15 4.04 -20.67
C ALA A 46 -23.89 4.91 -20.54
N ASP A 47 -24.05 6.22 -20.29
CA ASP A 47 -22.94 7.13 -20.01
C ASP A 47 -22.27 6.80 -18.68
N VAL A 48 -23.06 6.55 -17.61
CA VAL A 48 -22.55 6.10 -16.30
C VAL A 48 -21.76 4.80 -16.44
N GLU A 49 -22.33 3.76 -17.06
CA GLU A 49 -21.63 2.48 -17.26
C GLU A 49 -20.41 2.60 -18.18
N GLY A 50 -20.38 3.61 -19.04
CA GLY A 50 -19.24 3.95 -19.89
C GLY A 50 -18.20 4.84 -19.24
N GLY A 51 -18.38 5.23 -17.96
CA GLY A 51 -17.48 6.14 -17.24
C GLY A 51 -17.50 7.57 -17.76
N LYS A 52 -18.60 8.00 -18.39
CA LYS A 52 -18.73 9.33 -19.01
C LYS A 52 -19.59 10.26 -18.16
N GLY A 53 -19.13 11.50 -18.02
CA GLY A 53 -19.89 12.60 -17.43
C GLY A 53 -19.96 12.58 -15.90
N ASN A 54 -20.44 13.68 -15.33
CA ASN A 54 -20.61 13.79 -13.88
C ASN A 54 -21.92 13.14 -13.44
N VAL A 55 -21.82 12.25 -12.45
CA VAL A 55 -22.98 11.55 -11.88
C VAL A 55 -23.35 12.21 -10.56
N SER A 56 -24.61 12.61 -10.41
CA SER A 56 -25.10 13.15 -9.15
C SER A 56 -25.27 12.05 -8.10
N ILE A 57 -25.08 12.38 -6.82
CA ILE A 57 -25.33 11.44 -5.71
C ILE A 57 -26.77 10.94 -5.74
N ASN A 58 -27.75 11.80 -6.04
CA ASN A 58 -29.16 11.43 -6.14
C ASN A 58 -29.41 10.37 -7.22
N SER A 59 -28.71 10.47 -8.36
CA SER A 59 -28.77 9.47 -9.42
C SER A 59 -28.16 8.14 -8.99
N LEU A 60 -27.05 8.16 -8.23
CA LEU A 60 -26.44 6.96 -7.68
C LEU A 60 -27.33 6.30 -6.63
N GLU A 61 -28.00 7.07 -5.76
CA GLU A 61 -28.97 6.54 -4.81
C GLU A 61 -30.16 5.91 -5.51
N ALA A 62 -30.68 6.54 -6.58
CA ALA A 62 -31.78 5.98 -7.36
C ALA A 62 -31.37 4.65 -8.03
N ALA A 63 -30.19 4.59 -8.63
CA ALA A 63 -29.64 3.37 -9.20
C ALA A 63 -29.39 2.29 -8.13
N ALA A 64 -28.82 2.64 -6.98
CA ALA A 64 -28.58 1.72 -5.87
C ALA A 64 -29.89 1.14 -5.31
N ARG A 65 -30.91 1.99 -5.13
CA ARG A 65 -32.25 1.58 -4.68
C ARG A 65 -32.89 0.61 -5.66
N ALA A 66 -32.84 0.89 -6.97
CA ALA A 66 -33.32 -0.02 -8.00
C ALA A 66 -32.52 -1.33 -8.05
N LEU A 67 -31.21 -1.24 -7.79
CA LEU A 67 -30.32 -2.38 -7.56
C LEU A 67 -30.45 -2.98 -6.16
N ASN A 68 -31.51 -2.66 -5.37
CA ASN A 68 -31.76 -3.08 -3.98
C ASN A 68 -30.47 -3.34 -3.19
N ILE A 69 -29.60 -2.33 -3.20
CA ILE A 69 -28.37 -2.20 -2.43
C ILE A 69 -28.30 -0.78 -1.88
N THR A 70 -27.47 -0.57 -0.89
CA THR A 70 -27.11 0.77 -0.41
C THR A 70 -26.17 1.47 -1.38
N ILE A 71 -26.16 2.80 -1.37
CA ILE A 71 -25.15 3.57 -2.11
C ILE A 71 -23.72 3.22 -1.67
N LEU A 72 -23.53 2.85 -0.40
CA LEU A 72 -22.23 2.37 0.11
C LEU A 72 -21.81 1.07 -0.56
N GLU A 73 -22.69 0.08 -0.71
CA GLU A 73 -22.40 -1.16 -1.42
C GLU A 73 -22.13 -0.95 -2.92
N LEU A 74 -22.71 0.10 -3.51
CA LEU A 74 -22.44 0.50 -4.90
C LEU A 74 -21.06 1.18 -5.04
N LEU A 75 -20.65 1.95 -4.03
CA LEU A 75 -19.37 2.66 -3.99
C LEU A 75 -18.21 1.79 -3.48
N GLN A 76 -18.51 0.71 -2.75
CA GLN A 76 -17.51 -0.27 -2.33
C GLN A 76 -17.15 -1.22 -3.49
N ASP A 77 -15.91 -1.69 -3.51
CA ASP A 77 -15.47 -2.71 -4.46
C ASP A 77 -16.42 -3.91 -4.40
N ALA A 78 -17.00 -4.29 -5.55
CA ALA A 78 -17.75 -5.53 -5.66
C ALA A 78 -16.89 -6.70 -5.13
N PRO A 79 -17.47 -7.71 -4.43
CA PRO A 79 -16.71 -8.84 -3.93
C PRO A 79 -15.91 -9.42 -5.09
N ARG A 80 -14.60 -9.36 -4.95
CA ARG A 80 -13.61 -9.74 -5.96
C ARG A 80 -13.67 -11.26 -6.10
N SER A 81 -14.68 -11.81 -6.78
CA SER A 81 -14.85 -13.26 -6.94
C SER A 81 -13.63 -13.88 -7.63
N ALA A 82 -12.95 -13.10 -8.49
CA ALA A 82 -11.64 -13.45 -9.03
C ALA A 82 -10.57 -13.53 -7.93
N LEU A 83 -10.46 -12.54 -7.05
CA LEU A 83 -9.53 -12.57 -5.91
C LEU A 83 -9.82 -13.76 -4.99
N MET A 84 -11.08 -14.04 -4.69
CA MET A 84 -11.47 -15.16 -3.82
C MET A 84 -11.11 -16.52 -4.45
N ARG A 85 -11.29 -16.69 -5.77
CA ARG A 85 -10.80 -17.88 -6.50
C ARG A 85 -9.28 -17.96 -6.49
N ASN A 86 -8.59 -16.84 -6.72
CA ASN A 86 -7.13 -16.80 -6.70
C ASN A 86 -6.57 -17.11 -5.30
N GLN A 87 -7.16 -16.55 -4.24
CA GLN A 87 -6.78 -16.86 -2.86
C GLN A 87 -7.01 -18.33 -2.51
N ALA A 88 -8.13 -18.92 -2.95
CA ALA A 88 -8.40 -20.35 -2.75
C ALA A 88 -7.43 -21.26 -3.53
N LEU A 89 -6.96 -20.83 -4.71
CA LEU A 89 -5.91 -21.52 -5.46
C LEU A 89 -4.56 -21.39 -4.76
N LEU A 90 -4.14 -20.17 -4.45
CA LEU A 90 -2.86 -19.88 -3.79
C LEU A 90 -2.75 -20.59 -2.44
N GLY A 91 -3.83 -20.63 -1.65
CA GLY A 91 -3.84 -21.32 -0.35
C GLY A 91 -3.72 -22.85 -0.42
N ARG A 92 -3.70 -23.45 -1.62
CA ARG A 92 -3.45 -24.90 -1.83
C ARG A 92 -2.03 -25.21 -2.29
N LEU A 93 -1.26 -24.18 -2.62
CA LEU A 93 0.12 -24.33 -3.09
C LEU A 93 1.07 -24.52 -1.91
N ASP A 94 2.14 -25.27 -2.13
CA ASP A 94 3.27 -25.32 -1.19
C ASP A 94 4.16 -24.06 -1.32
N ASP A 95 5.13 -23.89 -0.41
CA ASP A 95 5.98 -22.70 -0.36
C ASP A 95 6.78 -22.49 -1.67
N ASN A 96 7.27 -23.57 -2.30
CA ASN A 96 8.03 -23.47 -3.55
C ASN A 96 7.11 -23.07 -4.72
N GLN A 97 5.90 -23.62 -4.76
CA GLN A 97 4.88 -23.25 -5.74
C GLN A 97 4.39 -21.80 -5.56
N LEU A 98 4.27 -21.33 -4.31
CA LEU A 98 3.93 -19.95 -4.00
C LEU A 98 5.02 -18.98 -4.47
N ASP A 99 6.29 -19.32 -4.25
CA ASP A 99 7.41 -18.52 -4.74
C ASP A 99 7.42 -18.44 -6.28
N GLN A 100 7.19 -19.56 -6.97
CA GLN A 100 7.08 -19.59 -8.43
C GLN A 100 5.90 -18.75 -8.94
N ALA A 101 4.73 -18.85 -8.30
CA ALA A 101 3.56 -18.06 -8.64
C ALA A 101 3.80 -16.57 -8.41
N TYR A 102 4.49 -16.21 -7.32
CA TYR A 102 4.89 -14.84 -7.05
C TYR A 102 5.83 -14.30 -8.14
N THR A 103 6.89 -15.02 -8.50
CA THR A 103 7.81 -14.59 -9.58
C THR A 103 7.11 -14.39 -10.91
N LEU A 104 6.21 -15.31 -11.30
CA LEU A 104 5.45 -15.19 -12.55
C LEU A 104 4.55 -13.94 -12.55
N LEU A 105 3.78 -13.75 -11.48
CA LEU A 105 2.89 -12.59 -11.34
C LEU A 105 3.71 -11.30 -11.27
N ALA A 106 4.81 -11.31 -10.53
CA ALA A 106 5.69 -10.18 -10.40
C ALA A 106 6.22 -9.73 -11.77
N GLY A 107 6.78 -10.65 -12.57
CA GLY A 107 7.29 -10.29 -13.88
C GLY A 107 6.22 -9.90 -14.88
N THR A 108 5.05 -10.54 -14.82
CA THR A 108 3.91 -10.18 -15.68
C THR A 108 3.40 -8.77 -15.42
N PHE A 109 3.41 -8.33 -14.15
CA PHE A 109 2.86 -7.04 -13.74
C PHE A 109 3.92 -5.97 -13.47
N GLY A 110 5.19 -6.21 -13.82
CA GLY A 110 6.29 -5.28 -13.57
C GLY A 110 6.53 -5.03 -12.07
N LEU A 111 6.15 -5.98 -11.22
CA LEU A 111 6.49 -6.02 -9.80
C LEU A 111 7.78 -6.82 -9.56
N ASP A 112 8.56 -7.09 -10.62
CA ASP A 112 9.92 -7.65 -10.58
C ASP A 112 10.85 -6.69 -9.83
N ASP A 113 10.69 -6.69 -8.52
CA ASP A 113 11.59 -6.03 -7.57
C ASP A 113 12.34 -7.08 -6.74
N ALA A 114 12.10 -8.37 -7.05
CA ALA A 114 12.92 -9.47 -6.58
C ALA A 114 14.35 -9.34 -7.13
N GLN A 115 14.51 -8.92 -8.40
CA GLN A 115 15.78 -8.43 -8.94
C GLN A 115 16.02 -7.03 -8.37
N GLY A 116 16.94 -6.89 -7.41
CA GLY A 116 17.21 -5.60 -6.76
C GLY A 116 16.94 -5.59 -5.25
N ARG A 117 16.16 -6.55 -4.72
CA ARG A 117 16.01 -6.71 -3.27
C ARG A 117 17.35 -6.89 -2.58
N GLU A 118 18.27 -7.67 -3.17
CA GLU A 118 19.63 -7.82 -2.63
C GLU A 118 20.49 -6.54 -2.70
N GLN A 119 20.11 -5.59 -3.56
CA GLN A 119 20.78 -4.28 -3.65
C GLN A 119 20.27 -3.32 -2.57
N ARG A 120 19.03 -3.49 -2.10
CA ARG A 120 18.40 -2.65 -1.07
C ARG A 120 18.36 -3.37 0.28
N ILE A 121 19.30 -3.04 1.17
CA ILE A 121 19.41 -3.66 2.49
C ILE A 121 18.64 -2.83 3.52
N ALA A 122 17.81 -3.49 4.33
CA ALA A 122 17.16 -2.90 5.50
C ALA A 122 17.73 -3.50 6.79
N LEU A 123 18.33 -2.65 7.63
CA LEU A 123 18.85 -3.05 8.94
C LEU A 123 17.77 -2.93 10.01
N LEU A 124 17.43 -4.07 10.61
CA LEU A 124 16.46 -4.22 11.69
C LEU A 124 17.15 -4.40 13.04
N GLY A 125 16.46 -4.07 14.12
CA GLY A 125 16.94 -4.27 15.49
C GLY A 125 16.49 -3.15 16.44
N LEU A 126 16.69 -3.35 17.73
CA LEU A 126 16.34 -2.37 18.74
C LEU A 126 17.26 -1.13 18.67
N ARG A 127 16.85 -0.04 19.32
CA ARG A 127 17.70 1.14 19.47
C ARG A 127 18.99 0.76 20.21
N GLY A 128 20.13 1.28 19.77
CA GLY A 128 21.43 0.89 20.34
C GLY A 128 22.07 -0.36 19.71
N ALA A 129 21.36 -1.12 18.86
CA ALA A 129 21.91 -2.29 18.15
C ALA A 129 23.08 -1.99 17.17
N GLY A 130 23.45 -0.72 16.99
CA GLY A 130 24.49 -0.32 16.04
C GLY A 130 24.03 -0.18 14.58
N LYS A 131 22.72 -0.18 14.31
CA LYS A 131 22.15 -0.05 12.95
C LYS A 131 22.73 1.14 12.17
N SER A 132 22.77 2.33 12.76
CA SER A 132 23.28 3.52 12.04
C SER A 132 24.78 3.43 11.78
N THR A 133 25.57 2.92 12.72
CA THR A 133 27.03 2.76 12.55
C THR A 133 27.36 1.70 11.50
N LEU A 134 26.79 0.49 11.63
CA LEU A 134 27.02 -0.59 10.68
C LEU A 134 26.42 -0.28 9.30
N GLY A 135 25.27 0.38 9.26
CA GLY A 135 24.62 0.79 8.03
C GLY A 135 25.42 1.82 7.25
N ALA A 136 25.97 2.84 7.91
CA ALA A 136 26.84 3.82 7.26
C ALA A 136 28.10 3.15 6.69
N GLN A 137 28.76 2.27 7.46
CA GLN A 137 29.93 1.54 6.99
C GLN A 137 29.61 0.62 5.80
N LEU A 138 28.49 -0.10 5.86
CA LEU A 138 28.04 -0.97 4.78
C LEU A 138 27.70 -0.20 3.51
N ALA A 139 27.04 0.95 3.64
CA ALA A 139 26.73 1.82 2.51
C ALA A 139 28.00 2.33 1.82
N THR A 140 28.97 2.81 2.61
CA THR A 140 30.29 3.25 2.10
C THR A 140 31.03 2.11 1.39
N HIS A 141 31.05 0.91 1.98
CA HIS A 141 31.71 -0.24 1.38
C HIS A 141 31.05 -0.68 0.06
N ARG A 142 29.72 -0.60 -0.04
CA ARG A 142 28.98 -0.93 -1.26
C ARG A 142 28.92 0.20 -2.29
N GLY A 143 29.33 1.41 -1.93
CA GLY A 143 29.21 2.59 -2.80
C GLY A 143 27.76 3.02 -3.06
N VAL A 144 26.83 2.73 -2.14
CA VAL A 144 25.40 3.05 -2.26
C VAL A 144 24.97 4.08 -1.20
N PRO A 145 23.81 4.76 -1.36
CA PRO A 145 23.31 5.70 -0.36
C PRO A 145 22.99 5.04 0.99
N PHE A 146 23.16 5.82 2.07
CA PHE A 146 22.71 5.48 3.41
C PHE A 146 21.48 6.30 3.78
N VAL A 147 20.39 5.63 4.18
CA VAL A 147 19.10 6.26 4.49
C VAL A 147 18.62 5.85 5.88
N GLU A 148 18.07 6.81 6.64
CA GLU A 148 17.37 6.52 7.89
C GLU A 148 15.87 6.69 7.66
N LEU A 149 15.10 5.61 7.77
CA LEU A 149 13.66 5.62 7.49
C LEU A 149 12.92 6.68 8.32
N ALA A 150 13.33 6.89 9.57
CA ALA A 150 12.75 7.91 10.42
C ALA A 150 12.88 9.34 9.83
N ARG A 151 14.03 9.66 9.22
CA ARG A 151 14.23 10.96 8.56
C ARG A 151 13.38 11.10 7.31
N GLU A 152 13.23 10.01 6.56
CA GLU A 152 12.37 10.01 5.36
C GLU A 152 10.89 10.15 5.71
N ILE A 153 10.45 9.58 6.84
CA ILE A 153 9.10 9.77 7.36
C ILE A 153 8.87 11.24 7.73
N GLU A 154 9.80 11.87 8.45
CA GLU A 154 9.71 13.28 8.82
C GLU A 154 9.75 14.19 7.59
N ARG A 155 10.61 13.88 6.61
CA ARG A 155 10.69 14.59 5.32
C ARG A 155 9.36 14.51 4.57
N GLU A 156 8.74 13.33 4.54
CA GLU A 156 7.45 13.14 3.89
C GLU A 156 6.29 13.84 4.60
N ALA A 157 6.30 13.83 5.93
CA ALA A 157 5.26 14.47 6.72
C ALA A 157 5.43 16.00 6.83
N GLY A 158 6.64 16.51 6.58
CA GLY A 158 6.99 17.93 6.76
C GLY A 158 7.04 18.37 8.22
N THR A 159 7.10 17.41 9.16
CA THR A 159 6.99 17.64 10.62
C THR A 159 7.72 16.52 11.35
N SER A 160 8.06 16.73 12.63
CA SER A 160 8.77 15.74 13.45
C SER A 160 7.93 14.52 13.78
N MET A 161 8.58 13.39 14.10
CA MET A 161 7.89 12.17 14.54
C MET A 161 6.92 12.41 15.70
N ASN A 162 7.31 13.25 16.67
CA ASN A 162 6.46 13.56 17.82
C ASN A 162 5.18 14.29 17.39
N GLU A 163 5.29 15.25 16.47
CA GLU A 163 4.13 15.98 15.94
C GLU A 163 3.21 15.07 15.11
N ILE A 164 3.76 14.16 14.32
CA ILE A 164 2.97 13.14 13.60
C ILE A 164 2.14 12.33 14.60
N LEU A 165 2.76 11.86 15.68
CA LEU A 165 2.09 11.06 16.70
C LEU A 165 1.05 11.87 17.47
N LEU A 166 1.32 13.13 17.78
CA LEU A 166 0.38 14.04 18.47
C LEU A 166 -0.84 14.38 17.61
N LEU A 167 -0.63 14.69 16.33
CA LEU A 167 -1.68 15.19 15.43
C LEU A 167 -2.43 14.09 14.68
N HIS A 168 -1.75 13.00 14.34
CA HIS A 168 -2.27 11.94 13.48
C HIS A 168 -2.25 10.55 14.12
N GLY A 169 -1.71 10.44 15.35
CA GLY A 169 -1.62 9.18 16.07
C GLY A 169 -0.73 8.14 15.37
N GLN A 170 -0.80 6.91 15.88
CA GLN A 170 -0.04 5.78 15.33
C GLN A 170 -0.43 5.46 13.88
N ALA A 171 -1.72 5.50 13.55
CA ALA A 171 -2.20 5.21 12.19
C ALA A 171 -1.65 6.20 11.16
N GLY A 172 -1.55 7.48 11.51
CA GLY A 172 -0.91 8.50 10.68
C GLY A 172 0.56 8.22 10.45
N TYR A 173 1.29 7.90 11.52
CA TYR A 173 2.70 7.51 11.43
C TYR A 173 2.90 6.32 10.48
N ARG A 174 2.10 5.25 10.61
CA ARG A 174 2.19 4.07 9.71
C ARG A 174 1.88 4.39 8.26
N ARG A 175 0.98 5.35 7.99
CA ARG A 175 0.73 5.82 6.62
C ARG A 175 1.96 6.50 6.02
N TYR A 176 2.64 7.35 6.78
CA TYR A 176 3.88 8.00 6.34
C TYR A 176 5.04 7.00 6.22
N GLU A 177 5.15 6.04 7.15
CA GLU A 177 6.13 4.95 7.10
C GLU A 177 6.03 4.13 5.81
N ARG A 178 4.81 3.69 5.43
CA ARG A 178 4.61 2.96 4.17
C ARG A 178 4.95 3.80 2.95
N ARG A 179 4.55 5.08 2.91
CA ARG A 179 4.87 5.99 1.79
C ARG A 179 6.37 6.23 1.66
N ALA A 180 7.09 6.37 2.78
CA ALA A 180 8.53 6.50 2.80
C ALA A 180 9.21 5.23 2.26
N LEU A 181 8.77 4.03 2.69
CA LEU A 181 9.30 2.76 2.17
C LEU A 181 9.12 2.61 0.66
N PHE A 182 7.93 2.93 0.14
CA PHE A 182 7.67 2.87 -1.30
C PHE A 182 8.62 3.78 -2.08
N ARG A 183 8.74 5.05 -1.67
CA ARG A 183 9.65 5.98 -2.34
C ARG A 183 11.10 5.57 -2.25
N ILE A 184 11.58 5.11 -1.09
CA ILE A 184 12.97 4.65 -0.95
C ILE A 184 13.24 3.48 -1.91
N ALA A 185 12.28 2.56 -2.07
CA ALA A 185 12.42 1.45 -3.01
C ALA A 185 12.47 1.92 -4.48
N GLU A 186 11.64 2.90 -4.84
CA GLU A 186 11.58 3.49 -6.19
C GLU A 186 12.80 4.35 -6.51
N ASP A 187 13.14 5.30 -5.63
CA ASP A 187 14.24 6.26 -5.82
C ASP A 187 15.62 5.59 -5.79
N HIS A 188 15.73 4.41 -5.16
CA HIS A 188 16.97 3.67 -5.00
C HIS A 188 16.89 2.25 -5.57
N ALA A 189 16.34 2.10 -6.77
CA ALA A 189 16.27 0.84 -7.48
C ALA A 189 17.66 0.16 -7.62
N ASP A 190 18.72 0.95 -7.83
CA ASP A 190 20.10 0.46 -8.02
C ASP A 190 20.84 0.10 -6.71
N GLY A 191 20.23 0.38 -5.56
CA GLY A 191 20.74 -0.04 -4.24
C GLY A 191 20.73 1.04 -3.17
N VAL A 192 20.52 0.61 -1.92
CA VAL A 192 20.51 1.46 -0.73
C VAL A 192 20.78 0.64 0.52
N VAL A 193 21.36 1.26 1.55
CA VAL A 193 21.34 0.71 2.92
C VAL A 193 20.47 1.60 3.78
N MET A 194 19.39 1.04 4.30
CA MET A 194 18.40 1.73 5.11
C MET A 194 18.42 1.21 6.55
N THR A 195 18.23 2.09 7.53
CA THR A 195 17.88 1.69 8.90
C THR A 195 16.40 1.92 9.19
N THR A 196 15.79 1.01 9.94
CA THR A 196 14.39 1.12 10.33
C THR A 196 14.22 1.49 11.81
N GLY A 197 13.03 1.97 12.17
CA GLY A 197 12.59 2.01 13.57
C GLY A 197 12.43 0.60 14.14
N GLY A 198 12.60 0.45 15.45
CA GLY A 198 12.43 -0.84 16.12
C GLY A 198 10.98 -1.36 16.10
N SER A 199 10.01 -0.47 15.92
CA SER A 199 8.57 -0.78 15.91
C SER A 199 8.04 -1.24 14.55
N ILE A 200 8.86 -1.30 13.50
CA ILE A 200 8.43 -1.68 12.15
C ILE A 200 7.92 -3.13 12.10
N VAL A 201 8.49 -4.00 12.93
CA VAL A 201 8.11 -5.42 13.01
C VAL A 201 6.76 -5.64 13.73
N SER A 202 6.22 -4.62 14.40
CA SER A 202 4.97 -4.70 15.15
C SER A 202 3.73 -4.49 14.28
N GLU A 203 3.88 -4.02 13.05
CA GLU A 203 2.78 -3.85 12.09
C GLU A 203 3.01 -4.76 10.89
N ARG A 204 2.13 -5.75 10.74
CA ARG A 204 2.30 -6.81 9.74
C ARG A 204 2.35 -6.27 8.31
N GLU A 205 1.43 -5.37 7.93
CA GLU A 205 1.37 -4.90 6.54
C GLU A 205 2.62 -4.13 6.12
N THR A 206 3.16 -3.29 6.99
CA THR A 206 4.39 -2.52 6.71
C THR A 206 5.62 -3.43 6.71
N PHE A 207 5.64 -4.43 7.58
CA PHE A 207 6.73 -5.40 7.61
C PHE A 207 6.72 -6.31 6.38
N ASP A 208 5.56 -6.76 5.92
CA ASP A 208 5.39 -7.54 4.69
C ASP A 208 5.86 -6.71 3.47
N LEU A 209 5.49 -5.43 3.41
CA LEU A 209 5.99 -4.50 2.39
C LEU A 209 7.52 -4.40 2.42
N LEU A 210 8.12 -4.22 3.61
CA LEU A 210 9.57 -4.15 3.77
C LEU A 210 10.25 -5.42 3.24
N GLN A 211 9.77 -6.60 3.62
CA GLN A 211 10.35 -7.89 3.19
C GLN A 211 10.20 -8.15 1.69
N SER A 212 9.14 -7.62 1.09
CA SER A 212 8.91 -7.74 -0.36
C SER A 212 9.87 -6.89 -1.19
N ARG A 213 10.41 -5.79 -0.63
CA ARG A 213 11.20 -4.78 -1.36
C ARG A 213 12.68 -4.70 -0.95
N PHE A 214 13.01 -5.14 0.27
CA PHE A 214 14.35 -5.02 0.86
C PHE A 214 14.86 -6.35 1.40
N TYR A 215 16.18 -6.54 1.33
CA TYR A 215 16.87 -7.61 2.04
C TYR A 215 17.01 -7.22 3.51
N CYS A 216 16.20 -7.85 4.38
CA CYS A 216 16.16 -7.54 5.80
C CYS A 216 17.27 -8.25 6.59
N VAL A 217 18.11 -7.48 7.27
CA VAL A 217 19.18 -7.98 8.16
C VAL A 217 18.87 -7.59 9.59
N TRP A 218 18.63 -8.58 10.45
CA TRP A 218 18.41 -8.33 11.88
C TRP A 218 19.74 -8.31 12.65
N LEU A 219 20.09 -7.13 13.17
CA LEU A 219 21.24 -6.96 14.06
C LEU A 219 20.87 -7.39 15.48
N LYS A 220 21.53 -8.45 15.94
CA LYS A 220 21.43 -8.97 17.30
C LYS A 220 22.62 -8.45 18.10
N ALA A 221 22.35 -7.92 19.29
CA ALA A 221 23.35 -7.69 20.32
C ALA A 221 22.75 -8.12 21.66
N SER A 222 23.58 -8.40 22.66
CA SER A 222 23.08 -8.80 23.97
C SER A 222 22.21 -7.68 24.59
N PRO A 223 21.23 -8.02 25.45
CA PRO A 223 20.42 -7.04 26.16
C PRO A 223 21.25 -6.03 26.96
N GLU A 224 22.34 -6.48 27.58
CA GLU A 224 23.25 -5.67 28.38
C GLU A 224 23.98 -4.63 27.51
N GLU A 225 24.44 -5.03 26.33
CA GLU A 225 25.07 -4.13 25.35
C GLU A 225 24.09 -3.11 24.78
N HIS A 226 22.82 -3.51 24.56
CA HIS A 226 21.77 -2.59 24.13
C HIS A 226 21.54 -1.50 25.18
N MET A 227 21.34 -1.88 26.43
CA MET A 227 21.04 -0.95 27.52
C MET A 227 22.20 0.02 27.76
N SER A 228 23.43 -0.51 27.80
CA SER A 228 24.65 0.31 27.95
C SER A 228 24.76 1.39 26.87
N ARG A 229 24.49 1.05 25.60
CA ARG A 229 24.56 1.98 24.47
C ARG A 229 23.42 3.00 24.46
N VAL A 230 22.21 2.61 24.85
CA VAL A 230 21.05 3.52 24.92
C VAL A 230 21.27 4.58 26.01
N VAL A 231 21.75 4.16 27.19
CA VAL A 231 22.07 5.07 28.30
C VAL A 231 23.22 6.02 27.91
N ALA A 232 24.27 5.52 27.26
CA ALA A 232 25.38 6.34 26.79
C ALA A 232 24.97 7.40 25.74
N GLN A 233 23.85 7.19 25.04
CA GLN A 233 23.28 8.13 24.07
C GLN A 233 22.34 9.17 24.70
N GLY A 234 22.18 9.15 26.04
CA GLY A 234 21.35 10.11 26.78
C GLY A 234 19.84 9.91 26.59
N ASP A 235 19.41 8.77 26.06
CA ASP A 235 17.98 8.47 25.88
C ASP A 235 17.44 7.70 27.11
N MET A 236 16.75 8.43 27.98
CA MET A 236 16.18 7.94 29.25
C MET A 236 14.65 7.80 29.18
N ARG A 237 14.07 7.68 27.97
CA ARG A 237 12.63 7.47 27.83
C ARG A 237 12.22 6.17 28.56
N PRO A 238 11.16 6.20 29.39
CA PRO A 238 10.74 5.08 30.22
C PRO A 238 10.21 3.89 29.42
#